data_AF-A0A7C8G0P8-F1
#
_entry.id   AF-A0A7C8G0P8-F1
#
_cell.length_a   1.000
_cell.length_b   1.000
_cell.length_c   1.000
_cell.angle_alpha   90.00
_cell.angle_beta   90.00
_cell.angle_gamma   90.00
#
_symmetry.space_group_name_H-M   'P 1'
#
loop_
_entity.id
_entity.type
_entity.pdbx_description
1 polymer ?
#
loop_
_entity_poly.entity_id
_entity_poly.type
_entity_poly.pdbx_seq_one_letter_code
_entity_poly.pdbx_strand_id
1 'polypeptide(L)'
;MSMAKGAGWWMALLAALAVLVSVEPPWAYGDEPAPMPESECQDYISALADSFAAEIGVDLDSLSIEGPRGVYDISSSNPVYAGSQCWTIYCDDELAAFIFSVETAEGATFTLSTNVAETMGEDLGRLGDEGAMQFAFCDEDLIYLDEEAQSAYKIGFDEVRCYDGIDAGEWTAMASPKANVLDSAEAESLAAAVTVTSSKALGVPYVTQGSDPICWAASACQAGRYLTKNNTWTAVSLSNDVKGSLSGGTVADTRSAYTRFTYPNSSTRIATTHISGAPSELVIGRWINAGLPIHARTTSNNGSGHAVIVDGYRTYSSGAMAVRIVNPGIQSPGVIFATKSSGYYQFFYNTNEGNTFKWDRGSVLFTGWQKPFGGSSWSYLSNAGAKSVGWLEVGSNWFYFNSSGYMLTGWQSIEGKWYYLNSTGAAATGWQKIDGYWYAFDSNCAMRRGWFKDGTTWYYLRTLNNTPAPGPEGAMLANGTWTIGGKAYRFNTSGACLNP
;
A
#
# COMPACT_ATOMS: atom_id res chain seq x y z
N MET A 1 -37.35 -27.97 -22.16
CA MET A 1 -35.95 -27.90 -21.68
C MET A 1 -35.51 -26.46 -21.88
N SER A 2 -35.71 -25.58 -20.90
CA SER A 2 -35.42 -24.16 -21.03
C SER A 2 -34.73 -23.62 -19.78
N MET A 3 -33.72 -22.79 -20.06
CA MET A 3 -33.08 -21.79 -19.21
C MET A 3 -32.17 -22.30 -18.10
N ALA A 4 -30.88 -22.37 -18.46
CA ALA A 4 -29.78 -22.27 -17.51
C ALA A 4 -29.76 -20.85 -16.93
N LYS A 5 -29.81 -20.79 -15.60
CA LYS A 5 -29.55 -19.61 -14.75
C LYS A 5 -28.17 -19.04 -15.10
N GLY A 6 -28.09 -17.79 -15.52
CA GLY A 6 -26.81 -17.19 -15.88
C GLY A 6 -26.92 -15.82 -16.54
N ALA A 7 -27.73 -14.93 -15.98
CA ALA A 7 -27.71 -13.50 -16.28
C ALA A 7 -28.53 -12.80 -15.20
N GLY A 8 -27.92 -11.95 -14.37
CA GLY A 8 -28.66 -11.22 -13.33
C GLY A 8 -27.84 -10.77 -12.13
N TRP A 9 -26.55 -10.46 -12.31
CA TRP A 9 -25.76 -9.79 -11.27
C TRP A 9 -25.13 -8.57 -11.97
N TRP A 10 -25.08 -7.41 -11.29
CA TRP A 10 -24.26 -6.22 -11.62
C TRP A 10 -24.89 -5.01 -12.34
N MET A 11 -26.18 -4.70 -12.13
CA MET A 11 -26.75 -3.37 -12.48
C MET A 11 -26.84 -2.38 -11.30
N ALA A 12 -26.12 -2.60 -10.20
CA ALA A 12 -26.00 -1.60 -9.14
C ALA A 12 -24.58 -1.52 -8.60
N LEU A 13 -23.97 -0.35 -8.80
CA LEU A 13 -22.71 0.06 -8.20
C LEU A 13 -22.95 1.01 -7.01
N LEU A 14 -24.13 0.93 -6.41
CA LEU A 14 -24.59 1.63 -5.22
C LEU A 14 -25.39 0.63 -4.38
N ALA A 15 -25.28 0.74 -3.06
CA ALA A 15 -26.09 0.07 -2.04
C ALA A 15 -25.99 -1.47 -1.90
N ALA A 16 -25.50 -1.91 -0.74
CA ALA A 16 -26.13 -2.95 0.09
C ALA A 16 -25.30 -3.20 1.35
N LEU A 17 -25.37 -2.28 2.31
CA LEU A 17 -25.45 -2.66 3.72
C LEU A 17 -26.77 -2.06 4.13
N ALA A 18 -27.73 -2.82 4.60
CA ALA A 18 -28.67 -2.21 5.52
C ALA A 18 -27.91 -1.92 6.83
N VAL A 19 -27.07 -0.87 6.86
CA VAL A 19 -26.48 -0.37 8.12
C VAL A 19 -27.57 0.42 8.77
N LEU A 20 -28.21 -0.12 9.81
CA LEU A 20 -29.00 0.70 10.70
C LEU A 20 -28.04 1.26 11.77
N VAL A 21 -27.84 2.57 11.72
CA VAL A 21 -27.03 3.32 12.69
C VAL A 21 -28.00 3.82 13.76
N SER A 22 -28.09 3.07 14.86
CA SER A 22 -29.05 3.31 15.93
C SER A 22 -28.40 4.07 17.10
N VAL A 23 -29.26 4.83 17.77
CA VAL A 23 -29.08 5.69 18.95
C VAL A 23 -30.08 5.23 20.06
N GLU A 24 -30.26 3.94 20.36
CA GLU A 24 -31.19 3.27 21.35
C GLU A 24 -32.59 2.73 20.89
N PRO A 25 -33.04 1.52 21.29
CA PRO A 25 -34.38 0.96 20.97
C PRO A 25 -35.43 1.11 22.12
N PRO A 26 -36.75 1.11 21.84
CA PRO A 26 -37.81 1.28 22.85
C PRO A 26 -38.18 0.00 23.65
N TRP A 27 -37.37 -1.05 23.64
CA TRP A 27 -37.65 -2.29 24.35
C TRP A 27 -36.40 -2.90 24.98
N ALA A 28 -36.50 -3.21 26.28
CA ALA A 28 -35.47 -3.90 27.02
C ALA A 28 -35.38 -5.37 26.56
N TYR A 29 -34.29 -5.73 25.88
CA TYR A 29 -33.83 -7.12 25.76
C TYR A 29 -32.42 -7.24 26.33
N GLY A 30 -32.15 -8.41 26.91
CA GLY A 30 -31.02 -8.67 27.79
C GLY A 30 -29.64 -8.49 27.14
N ASP A 31 -28.72 -8.04 28.00
CA ASP A 31 -27.27 -8.04 27.85
C ASP A 31 -26.77 -7.67 26.44
N GLU A 32 -27.01 -6.42 26.02
CA GLU A 32 -26.09 -5.78 25.08
C GLU A 32 -24.66 -5.96 25.61
N PRO A 33 -23.70 -6.45 24.81
CA PRO A 33 -22.32 -6.39 25.23
C PRO A 33 -22.00 -4.92 25.46
N ALA A 34 -21.51 -4.59 26.66
CA ALA A 34 -21.18 -3.22 27.01
C ALA A 34 -20.30 -2.64 25.90
N PRO A 35 -20.61 -1.44 25.36
CA PRO A 35 -19.77 -0.81 24.36
C PRO A 35 -18.32 -0.84 24.86
N MET A 36 -17.36 -1.09 23.96
CA MET A 36 -15.95 -0.99 24.30
C MET A 36 -15.73 0.29 25.12
N PRO A 37 -15.02 0.23 26.26
CA PRO A 37 -14.78 1.40 27.08
C PRO A 37 -14.22 2.52 26.20
N GLU A 38 -14.79 3.71 26.29
CA GLU A 38 -14.45 4.84 25.43
C GLU A 38 -12.94 5.13 25.42
N SER A 39 -12.31 4.99 26.58
CA SER A 39 -10.85 5.12 26.77
C SER A 39 -10.00 4.09 26.01
N GLU A 40 -10.55 2.93 25.64
CA GLU A 40 -9.87 1.89 24.86
C GLU A 40 -9.96 2.13 23.34
N CYS A 41 -10.94 2.93 22.89
CA CYS A 41 -11.19 3.22 21.46
C CYS A 41 -10.67 4.59 21.02
N GLN A 42 -10.57 5.55 21.96
CA GLN A 42 -10.28 6.96 21.68
C GLN A 42 -9.02 7.16 20.84
N ASP A 43 -7.91 6.51 21.20
CA ASP A 43 -6.64 6.60 20.47
C ASP A 43 -6.77 6.19 19.00
N TYR A 44 -7.65 5.23 18.70
CA TYR A 44 -7.85 4.69 17.36
C TYR A 44 -8.75 5.59 16.51
N ILE A 45 -9.78 6.17 17.12
CA ILE A 45 -10.69 7.12 16.47
C ILE A 45 -9.92 8.40 16.11
N SER A 46 -9.14 8.95 17.05
CA SER A 46 -8.33 10.14 16.82
C SER A 46 -7.26 9.92 15.75
N ALA A 47 -6.60 8.76 15.76
CA ALA A 47 -5.64 8.40 14.71
C ALA A 47 -6.29 8.31 13.32
N LEU A 48 -7.53 7.83 13.26
CA LEU A 48 -8.29 7.74 12.01
C LEU A 48 -8.70 9.11 11.49
N ALA A 49 -9.24 9.95 12.35
CA ALA A 49 -9.59 11.33 12.01
C ALA A 49 -8.36 12.12 11.56
N ASP A 50 -7.21 12.03 12.25
CA ASP A 50 -5.96 12.67 11.81
C ASP A 50 -5.50 12.17 10.43
N SER A 51 -5.55 10.86 10.22
CA SER A 51 -5.16 10.25 8.95
C SER A 51 -6.04 10.74 7.81
N PHE A 52 -7.35 10.86 8.05
CA PHE A 52 -8.33 11.36 7.10
C PHE A 52 -8.15 12.86 6.85
N ALA A 53 -8.07 13.68 7.90
CA ALA A 53 -7.88 15.12 7.83
C ALA A 53 -6.73 15.47 6.87
N ALA A 54 -5.59 14.81 7.03
CA ALA A 54 -4.44 15.11 6.20
C ALA A 54 -4.37 14.31 4.89
N GLU A 55 -5.29 13.38 4.61
CA GLU A 55 -5.57 12.91 3.23
C GLU A 55 -6.37 13.95 2.45
N ILE A 56 -7.36 14.58 3.08
CA ILE A 56 -8.19 15.64 2.46
C ILE A 56 -7.55 17.04 2.54
N GLY A 57 -6.47 17.18 3.31
CA GLY A 57 -5.68 18.41 3.39
C GLY A 57 -6.24 19.46 4.36
N VAL A 58 -6.94 19.05 5.41
CA VAL A 58 -7.45 19.91 6.50
C VAL A 58 -6.73 19.60 7.82
N ASP A 59 -6.87 20.51 8.78
CA ASP A 59 -6.39 20.30 10.15
C ASP A 59 -7.37 19.38 10.91
N LEU A 60 -6.87 18.59 11.86
CA LEU A 60 -7.73 17.70 12.67
C LEU A 60 -8.81 18.49 13.42
N ASP A 61 -8.49 19.70 13.87
CA ASP A 61 -9.42 20.59 14.58
C ASP A 61 -10.58 21.08 13.70
N SER A 62 -10.50 20.87 12.38
CA SER A 62 -11.58 21.13 11.42
C SER A 62 -12.59 19.97 11.33
N LEU A 63 -12.33 18.85 12.02
CA LEU A 63 -13.21 17.70 12.05
C LEU A 63 -14.01 17.63 13.35
N SER A 64 -15.29 17.27 13.25
CA SER A 64 -16.08 16.82 14.41
C SER A 64 -16.41 15.34 14.27
N ILE A 65 -16.49 14.63 15.41
CA ILE A 65 -16.76 13.20 15.44
C ILE A 65 -17.93 12.92 16.37
N GLU A 66 -18.92 12.17 15.90
CA GLU A 66 -20.08 11.76 16.68
C GLU A 66 -20.18 10.23 16.76
N GLY A 67 -20.57 9.68 17.91
CA GLY A 67 -20.72 8.23 18.16
C GLY A 67 -20.15 7.80 19.53
N PRO A 68 -20.00 6.49 19.80
CA PRO A 68 -20.35 5.37 18.94
C PRO A 68 -21.86 5.18 18.79
N ARG A 69 -22.26 4.58 17.67
CA ARG A 69 -23.61 4.09 17.39
C ARG A 69 -23.54 2.60 17.06
N GLY A 70 -24.50 1.80 17.52
CA GLY A 70 -24.53 0.36 17.24
C GLY A 70 -24.93 0.06 15.80
N VAL A 71 -24.29 -0.94 15.17
CA VAL A 71 -24.63 -1.43 13.83
C VAL A 71 -25.45 -2.71 13.95
N TYR A 72 -26.58 -2.78 13.23
CA TYR A 72 -27.51 -3.90 13.27
C TYR A 72 -27.77 -4.49 11.88
N ASP A 73 -27.82 -5.82 11.81
CA ASP A 73 -28.33 -6.58 10.67
C ASP A 73 -29.85 -6.67 10.75
N ILE A 74 -30.54 -6.15 9.74
CA ILE A 74 -32.01 -6.13 9.65
C ILE A 74 -32.57 -7.11 8.62
N SER A 75 -31.75 -8.04 8.11
CA SER A 75 -32.17 -9.06 7.13
C SER A 75 -33.21 -10.05 7.67
N SER A 76 -33.54 -9.98 8.96
CA SER A 76 -34.56 -10.77 9.62
C SER A 76 -35.60 -9.88 10.31
N SER A 77 -36.76 -10.45 10.65
CA SER A 77 -37.85 -9.74 11.35
C SER A 77 -37.46 -9.23 12.74
N ASN A 78 -36.30 -9.64 13.26
CA ASN A 78 -35.70 -9.08 14.47
C ASN A 78 -34.28 -8.60 14.13
N PRO A 79 -33.99 -7.31 14.29
CA PRO A 79 -32.64 -6.80 14.08
C PRO A 79 -31.64 -7.46 15.04
N VAL A 80 -30.51 -7.89 14.50
CA VAL A 80 -29.45 -8.57 15.24
C VAL A 80 -28.26 -7.64 15.30
N TYR A 81 -27.72 -7.40 16.50
CA TYR A 81 -26.49 -6.61 16.64
C TYR A 81 -25.37 -7.25 15.82
N ALA A 82 -24.76 -6.48 14.92
CA ALA A 82 -23.75 -6.95 13.98
C ALA A 82 -22.35 -7.04 14.59
N GLY A 83 -22.22 -6.92 15.92
CA GLY A 83 -20.92 -6.94 16.60
C GLY A 83 -20.02 -5.75 16.25
N SER A 84 -20.62 -4.66 15.79
CA SER A 84 -19.91 -3.52 15.20
C SER A 84 -20.49 -2.20 15.67
N GLN A 85 -19.65 -1.19 15.86
CA GLN A 85 -20.07 0.17 16.18
C GLN A 85 -19.62 1.13 15.08
N CYS A 86 -20.19 2.32 15.01
CA CYS A 86 -19.74 3.35 14.08
C CYS A 86 -19.69 4.75 14.69
N TRP A 87 -18.79 5.57 14.16
CA TRP A 87 -18.70 7.01 14.39
C TRP A 87 -18.83 7.73 13.05
N THR A 88 -19.43 8.91 13.06
CA THR A 88 -19.49 9.82 11.91
C THR A 88 -18.47 10.93 12.07
N ILE A 89 -17.74 11.24 11.01
CA ILE A 89 -16.83 12.37 10.92
C ILE A 89 -17.48 13.42 10.03
N TYR A 90 -17.53 14.66 10.51
CA TYR A 90 -17.93 15.83 9.73
C TYR A 90 -16.72 16.73 9.52
N CYS A 91 -16.71 17.45 8.39
CA CYS A 91 -15.76 18.49 8.06
C CYS A 91 -16.56 19.71 7.61
N ASP A 92 -16.37 20.86 8.26
CA ASP A 92 -17.17 22.07 7.99
C ASP A 92 -18.70 21.81 7.98
N ASP A 93 -19.18 21.04 8.98
CA ASP A 93 -20.57 20.59 9.15
C ASP A 93 -21.14 19.68 8.04
N GLU A 94 -20.31 19.28 7.06
CA GLU A 94 -20.68 18.27 6.07
C GLU A 94 -20.19 16.88 6.48
N LEU A 95 -21.04 15.86 6.31
CA LEU A 95 -20.67 14.48 6.57
C LEU A 95 -19.52 14.06 5.63
N ALA A 96 -18.37 13.73 6.22
CA ALA A 96 -17.11 13.54 5.51
C ALA A 96 -16.61 12.09 5.52
N ALA A 97 -16.86 11.34 6.60
CA ALA A 97 -16.50 9.92 6.67
C ALA A 97 -17.27 9.16 7.78
N PHE A 98 -17.15 7.83 7.77
CA PHE A 98 -17.55 6.96 8.87
C PHE A 98 -16.35 6.16 9.38
N ILE A 99 -16.26 5.96 10.69
CA ILE A 99 -15.39 4.96 11.32
C ILE A 99 -16.27 3.80 11.76
N PHE A 100 -15.92 2.56 11.43
CA PHE A 100 -16.57 1.33 11.88
C PHE A 100 -15.63 0.54 12.78
N SER A 101 -16.08 0.09 13.94
CA SER A 101 -15.41 -0.95 14.73
C SER A 101 -16.03 -2.31 14.46
N VAL A 102 -15.22 -3.36 14.53
CA VAL A 102 -15.69 -4.75 14.57
C VAL A 102 -15.03 -5.41 15.78
N GLU A 103 -15.84 -5.91 16.71
CA GLU A 103 -15.35 -6.75 17.80
C GLU A 103 -15.13 -8.18 17.32
N THR A 104 -14.01 -8.77 17.71
CA THR A 104 -13.67 -10.15 17.38
C THR A 104 -13.23 -10.89 18.63
N ALA A 105 -13.20 -12.21 18.57
CA ALA A 105 -12.63 -13.05 19.63
C ALA A 105 -11.15 -12.72 19.94
N GLU A 106 -10.49 -11.96 19.05
CA GLU A 106 -9.10 -11.57 19.13
C GLU A 106 -8.96 -10.05 19.46
N GLY A 107 -10.04 -9.33 19.76
CA GLY A 107 -10.07 -7.89 20.05
C GLY A 107 -10.73 -7.06 18.93
N ALA A 108 -10.69 -5.74 19.02
CA ALA A 108 -11.39 -4.85 18.09
C ALA A 108 -10.51 -4.29 16.96
N THR A 109 -11.13 -4.04 15.81
CA THR A 109 -10.52 -3.39 14.64
C THR A 109 -11.35 -2.21 14.18
N PHE A 110 -10.72 -1.12 13.73
CA PHE A 110 -11.40 0.13 13.32
C PHE A 110 -11.06 0.46 11.87
N THR A 111 -12.07 0.74 11.04
CA THR A 111 -11.92 1.10 9.62
C THR A 111 -12.60 2.43 9.32
N LEU A 112 -11.97 3.31 8.55
CA LEU A 112 -12.60 4.52 8.05
C LEU A 112 -13.01 4.38 6.58
N SER A 113 -14.17 4.92 6.24
CA SER A 113 -14.73 4.91 4.88
C SER A 113 -15.31 6.28 4.54
N THR A 114 -14.85 6.87 3.43
CA THR A 114 -15.38 8.13 2.87
C THR A 114 -16.54 7.89 1.91
N ASN A 115 -16.63 6.70 1.32
CA ASN A 115 -17.62 6.40 0.27
C ASN A 115 -19.06 6.47 0.79
N VAL A 116 -19.26 6.07 2.05
CA VAL A 116 -20.58 6.14 2.69
C VAL A 116 -20.98 7.61 2.89
N ALA A 117 -20.02 8.47 3.25
CA ALA A 117 -20.24 9.91 3.37
C ALA A 117 -20.46 10.60 2.01
N GLU A 118 -19.65 10.28 0.98
CA GLU A 118 -19.85 10.79 -0.39
C GLU A 118 -21.22 10.43 -0.96
N THR A 119 -21.73 9.23 -0.64
CA THR A 119 -23.08 8.79 -1.06
C THR A 119 -24.20 9.48 -0.26
N MET A 120 -23.94 9.88 0.98
CA MET A 120 -24.96 10.44 1.89
C MET A 120 -24.97 11.98 1.94
N GLY A 121 -23.84 12.64 1.64
CA GLY A 121 -23.65 14.08 1.76
C GLY A 121 -24.50 14.90 0.80
N GLU A 122 -24.72 14.42 -0.43
CA GLU A 122 -25.60 15.10 -1.41
C GLU A 122 -27.07 15.14 -0.95
N ASP A 123 -27.49 14.21 -0.08
CA ASP A 123 -28.87 14.09 0.38
C ASP A 123 -29.11 14.65 1.79
N LEU A 124 -28.07 14.75 2.62
CA LEU A 124 -28.13 15.37 3.95
C LEU A 124 -28.41 16.88 3.92
N GLY A 125 -27.90 17.58 2.90
CA GLY A 125 -28.21 19.00 2.69
C GLY A 125 -29.70 19.30 2.44
N ARG A 126 -30.53 18.28 2.21
CA ARG A 126 -31.99 18.41 2.02
C ARG A 126 -32.80 18.21 3.30
N LEU A 127 -32.23 17.68 4.38
CA LEU A 127 -33.00 17.08 5.48
C LEU A 127 -33.12 17.93 6.76
N GLY A 128 -32.43 19.07 6.87
CA GLY A 128 -32.66 20.04 7.97
C GLY A 128 -32.29 19.55 9.38
N ASP A 129 -32.46 20.44 10.37
CA ASP A 129 -31.91 20.33 11.74
C ASP A 129 -32.67 19.38 12.71
N GLU A 130 -33.61 18.55 12.22
CA GLU A 130 -34.50 17.77 13.10
C GLU A 130 -34.14 16.26 13.13
N GLY A 131 -33.48 15.87 14.24
CA GLY A 131 -33.63 14.59 14.95
C GLY A 131 -33.34 13.24 14.27
N ALA A 132 -32.46 12.46 14.94
CA ALA A 132 -32.21 11.01 14.75
C ALA A 132 -32.17 10.49 13.30
N MET A 133 -30.99 10.52 12.68
CA MET A 133 -30.79 9.97 11.35
C MET A 133 -30.91 8.43 11.33
N GLN A 134 -31.96 7.91 10.70
CA GLN A 134 -32.14 6.48 10.44
C GLN A 134 -32.00 6.22 8.94
N PHE A 135 -30.94 5.51 8.57
CA PHE A 135 -30.74 5.05 7.21
C PHE A 135 -30.96 3.55 7.14
N ALA A 136 -31.73 3.12 6.16
CA ALA A 136 -31.82 1.73 5.76
C ALA A 136 -31.44 1.62 4.29
N PHE A 137 -30.83 0.50 3.92
CA PHE A 137 -30.64 0.18 2.52
C PHE A 137 -31.47 -1.05 2.23
N CYS A 138 -32.22 -1.00 1.13
CA CYS A 138 -32.91 -2.19 0.65
C CYS A 138 -33.01 -2.17 -0.86
N ASP A 139 -32.81 -3.35 -1.46
CA ASP A 139 -32.90 -3.57 -2.90
C ASP A 139 -32.26 -2.44 -3.72
N GLU A 140 -31.02 -2.08 -3.34
CA GLU A 140 -30.18 -1.10 -4.04
C GLU A 140 -30.55 0.38 -3.83
N ASP A 141 -31.51 0.69 -2.94
CA ASP A 141 -31.94 2.05 -2.62
C ASP A 141 -31.50 2.51 -1.21
N LEU A 142 -31.06 3.77 -1.09
CA LEU A 142 -30.93 4.46 0.20
C LEU A 142 -32.31 4.96 0.63
N ILE A 143 -32.74 4.58 1.82
CA ILE A 143 -34.07 4.91 2.34
C ILE A 143 -33.91 5.67 3.67
N TYR A 144 -34.48 6.87 3.73
CA TYR A 144 -34.65 7.63 4.96
C TYR A 144 -35.91 7.18 5.69
N LEU A 145 -35.80 6.98 7.00
CA LEU A 145 -36.92 6.70 7.90
C LEU A 145 -37.13 7.92 8.79
N ASP A 146 -38.37 8.42 8.84
CA ASP A 146 -38.79 9.51 9.73
C ASP A 146 -38.63 9.12 11.22
N GLU A 147 -38.61 10.10 12.13
CA GLU A 147 -38.41 9.96 13.58
C GLU A 147 -39.29 8.86 14.22
N GLU A 148 -40.48 8.61 13.66
CA GLU A 148 -41.45 7.62 14.15
C GLU A 148 -41.50 6.31 13.34
N ALA A 149 -40.66 6.15 12.30
CA ALA A 149 -40.67 5.02 11.36
C ALA A 149 -42.03 4.76 10.67
N GLN A 150 -42.91 5.78 10.59
CA GLN A 150 -44.22 5.66 9.94
C GLN A 150 -44.17 5.82 8.41
N SER A 151 -43.09 6.40 7.90
CA SER A 151 -42.90 6.76 6.49
C SER A 151 -41.46 6.44 6.07
N ALA A 152 -41.30 5.83 4.90
CA ALA A 152 -40.01 5.54 4.29
C ALA A 152 -39.88 6.36 3.00
N TYR A 153 -38.74 7.04 2.83
CA TYR A 153 -38.47 7.89 1.67
C TYR A 153 -37.29 7.33 0.89
N LYS A 154 -37.56 6.90 -0.35
CA LYS A 154 -36.50 6.47 -1.28
C LYS A 154 -35.74 7.71 -1.76
N ILE A 155 -34.42 7.71 -1.59
CA ILE A 155 -33.56 8.81 -1.99
C ILE A 155 -32.77 8.41 -3.24
N GLY A 156 -32.92 9.19 -4.31
CA GLY A 156 -32.28 8.97 -5.60
C GLY A 156 -33.20 9.31 -6.77
N PHE A 157 -32.83 10.36 -7.51
CA PHE A 157 -33.45 10.91 -8.74
C PHE A 157 -34.75 11.71 -8.57
N ASP A 158 -34.65 13.03 -8.77
CA ASP A 158 -35.66 14.08 -9.11
C ASP A 158 -37.08 14.10 -8.47
N GLU A 159 -37.53 13.08 -7.74
CA GLU A 159 -38.81 13.04 -7.02
C GLU A 159 -38.69 12.22 -5.72
N VAL A 160 -39.08 12.84 -4.61
CA VAL A 160 -39.33 12.15 -3.34
C VAL A 160 -40.66 11.41 -3.46
N ARG A 161 -40.67 10.08 -3.29
CA ARG A 161 -41.91 9.28 -3.20
C ARG A 161 -42.20 8.90 -1.76
N CYS A 162 -43.40 9.25 -1.30
CA CYS A 162 -43.94 8.85 0.00
C CYS A 162 -44.56 7.45 -0.12
N TYR A 163 -44.17 6.52 0.76
CA TYR A 163 -44.85 5.24 0.93
C TYR A 163 -45.78 5.33 2.14
N ASP A 164 -47.07 5.57 1.90
CA ASP A 164 -48.10 5.54 2.95
C ASP A 164 -48.58 4.11 3.20
N GLY A 165 -48.56 3.67 4.46
CA GLY A 165 -49.12 2.37 4.89
C GLY A 165 -48.14 1.21 4.77
N ILE A 166 -47.21 1.13 5.73
CA ILE A 166 -46.17 0.10 5.81
C ILE A 166 -46.76 -1.19 6.42
N ASP A 167 -46.81 -2.28 5.64
CA ASP A 167 -47.27 -3.59 6.10
C ASP A 167 -46.09 -4.36 6.72
N ALA A 168 -46.13 -4.59 8.04
CA ALA A 168 -45.03 -5.09 8.88
C ALA A 168 -44.54 -6.51 8.57
N GLY A 169 -45.05 -7.14 7.50
CA GLY A 169 -44.66 -8.47 7.04
C GLY A 169 -43.53 -8.49 6.00
N GLU A 170 -43.21 -7.36 5.37
CA GLU A 170 -42.20 -7.30 4.30
C GLU A 170 -40.98 -6.44 4.64
N TRP A 171 -41.04 -5.62 5.71
CA TRP A 171 -39.97 -4.70 6.09
C TRP A 171 -39.90 -4.51 7.61
N THR A 172 -38.71 -4.69 8.19
CA THR A 172 -38.44 -4.48 9.62
C THR A 172 -37.80 -3.11 9.83
N ALA A 173 -38.51 -2.14 10.39
CA ALA A 173 -37.98 -0.80 10.73
C ALA A 173 -37.83 -0.63 12.25
N MET A 174 -36.73 -0.03 12.72
CA MET A 174 -36.52 0.33 14.13
C MET A 174 -35.75 1.66 14.29
N ALA A 175 -36.17 2.45 15.28
CA ALA A 175 -35.82 3.86 15.53
C ALA A 175 -34.94 4.09 16.78
N SER A 176 -34.42 5.33 16.96
CA SER A 176 -33.48 5.65 18.05
C SER A 176 -33.23 7.09 18.55
N PRO A 177 -33.17 7.36 19.89
CA PRO A 177 -32.90 8.68 20.50
C PRO A 177 -31.44 9.05 20.90
N LYS A 178 -30.96 10.20 20.42
CA LYS A 178 -29.87 11.05 20.94
C LYS A 178 -28.86 10.45 21.96
N ALA A 179 -27.68 10.06 21.48
CA ALA A 179 -26.50 9.85 22.32
C ALA A 179 -26.15 11.20 22.95
N ASN A 180 -25.59 11.18 24.16
CA ASN A 180 -25.02 12.37 24.75
C ASN A 180 -24.08 13.00 23.71
N VAL A 181 -24.39 14.23 23.30
CA VAL A 181 -23.40 15.10 22.67
C VAL A 181 -22.25 15.11 23.66
N LEU A 182 -21.11 14.54 23.29
CA LEU A 182 -19.87 14.80 24.03
C LEU A 182 -19.80 16.32 24.13
N ASP A 183 -19.80 16.85 25.36
CA ASP A 183 -19.65 18.28 25.57
C ASP A 183 -18.41 18.73 24.78
N SER A 184 -18.41 19.92 24.20
CA SER A 184 -17.33 20.37 23.31
C SER A 184 -15.95 20.29 23.99
N ALA A 185 -15.90 20.28 25.33
CA ALA A 185 -14.70 20.02 26.13
C ALA A 185 -14.16 18.56 26.05
N GLU A 186 -15.00 17.54 25.83
CA GLU A 186 -14.61 16.13 25.65
C GLU A 186 -14.21 15.83 24.20
N ALA A 187 -14.85 16.46 23.22
CA ALA A 187 -14.42 16.46 21.82
C ALA A 187 -13.07 17.19 21.61
N GLU A 188 -12.84 18.30 22.32
CA GLU A 188 -11.52 18.96 22.40
C GLU A 188 -10.45 18.06 23.06
N SER A 189 -10.85 17.07 23.87
CA SER A 189 -9.92 16.06 24.44
C SER A 189 -9.61 14.91 23.47
N LEU A 190 -10.50 14.60 22.52
CA LEU A 190 -10.28 13.62 21.43
C LEU A 190 -9.15 14.05 20.48
N ALA A 191 -9.00 15.35 20.22
CA ALA A 191 -7.91 15.88 19.39
C ALA A 191 -6.52 15.82 20.06
N ALA A 192 -6.46 15.64 21.39
CA ALA A 192 -5.25 15.88 22.18
C ALA A 192 -4.40 14.63 22.51
N ALA A 193 -4.86 13.40 22.25
CA ALA A 193 -4.25 12.21 22.86
C ALA A 193 -3.06 11.61 22.09
N VAL A 194 -2.92 11.84 20.78
CA VAL A 194 -2.01 11.02 19.96
C VAL A 194 -1.23 11.85 18.93
N THR A 195 0.11 11.83 19.03
CA THR A 195 0.99 12.52 18.07
C THR A 195 1.48 11.57 16.99
N VAL A 196 1.47 12.01 15.72
CA VAL A 196 2.07 11.26 14.61
C VAL A 196 3.58 11.14 14.85
N THR A 197 4.09 9.91 14.91
CA THR A 197 5.52 9.62 15.07
C THR A 197 6.22 9.38 13.74
N SER A 198 5.51 8.85 12.74
CA SER A 198 6.03 8.65 11.38
C SER A 198 4.87 8.50 10.40
N SER A 199 5.03 9.00 9.18
CA SER A 199 4.03 8.81 8.13
C SER A 199 4.68 8.78 6.75
N LYS A 200 4.03 8.09 5.81
CA LYS A 200 4.38 8.13 4.39
C LYS A 200 3.23 7.64 3.53
N ALA A 201 2.97 8.31 2.41
CA ALA A 201 2.07 7.85 1.35
C ALA A 201 2.82 7.83 0.01
N LEU A 202 2.62 6.79 -0.78
CA LEU A 202 3.32 6.60 -2.05
C LEU A 202 2.57 7.21 -3.25
N GLY A 203 1.25 7.36 -3.16
CA GLY A 203 0.43 7.87 -4.27
C GLY A 203 0.35 6.87 -5.42
N VAL A 204 0.08 5.60 -5.11
CA VAL A 204 -0.15 4.57 -6.13
C VAL A 204 -1.40 4.95 -6.94
N PRO A 205 -1.34 4.92 -8.28
CA PRO A 205 -2.44 5.35 -9.12
C PRO A 205 -3.61 4.37 -9.01
N TYR A 206 -4.82 4.91 -9.00
CA TYR A 206 -6.03 4.12 -9.03
C TYR A 206 -6.21 3.38 -10.37
N VAL A 207 -6.71 2.15 -10.29
CA VAL A 207 -7.14 1.33 -11.43
C VAL A 207 -8.38 0.58 -10.97
N THR A 208 -9.50 0.79 -11.68
CA THR A 208 -10.74 0.06 -11.41
C THR A 208 -10.67 -1.37 -11.94
N GLN A 209 -11.27 -2.31 -11.20
CA GLN A 209 -11.46 -3.69 -11.65
C GLN A 209 -12.67 -3.86 -12.60
N GLY A 210 -13.62 -2.91 -12.61
CA GLY A 210 -14.92 -3.09 -13.27
C GLY A 210 -15.85 -4.03 -12.49
N SER A 211 -16.76 -4.71 -13.20
CA SER A 211 -17.72 -5.68 -12.61
C SER A 211 -17.16 -7.11 -12.49
N ASP A 212 -16.01 -7.38 -13.10
CA ASP A 212 -15.39 -8.69 -13.08
C ASP A 212 -14.65 -8.96 -11.74
N PRO A 213 -14.57 -10.21 -11.27
CA PRO A 213 -13.88 -10.57 -10.02
C PRO A 213 -12.35 -10.63 -10.20
N ILE A 214 -11.77 -9.52 -10.67
CA ILE A 214 -10.36 -9.39 -11.07
C ILE A 214 -9.61 -8.35 -10.24
N CYS A 215 -10.02 -8.15 -8.98
CA CYS A 215 -9.35 -7.28 -8.00
C CYS A 215 -7.83 -7.50 -7.95
N TRP A 216 -7.39 -8.75 -8.02
CA TRP A 216 -5.99 -9.14 -8.05
C TRP A 216 -5.23 -8.58 -9.26
N ALA A 217 -5.85 -8.54 -10.44
CA ALA A 217 -5.24 -8.00 -11.65
C ALA A 217 -5.25 -6.46 -11.61
N ALA A 218 -6.34 -5.87 -11.12
CA ALA A 218 -6.45 -4.42 -10.95
C ALA A 218 -5.40 -3.89 -9.96
N SER A 219 -5.27 -4.50 -8.78
CA SER A 219 -4.22 -4.15 -7.81
C SER A 219 -2.81 -4.39 -8.35
N ALA A 220 -2.58 -5.47 -9.12
CA ALA A 220 -1.29 -5.66 -9.79
C ALA A 220 -1.01 -4.55 -10.81
N CYS A 221 -2.02 -4.08 -11.55
CA CYS A 221 -1.91 -2.91 -12.43
C CYS A 221 -1.58 -1.62 -11.65
N GLN A 222 -2.24 -1.37 -10.53
CA GLN A 222 -1.97 -0.20 -9.67
C GLN A 222 -0.49 -0.14 -9.27
N ALA A 223 0.01 -1.20 -8.61
CA ALA A 223 1.40 -1.26 -8.17
C ALA A 223 2.40 -1.35 -9.34
N GLY A 224 2.07 -2.11 -10.39
CA GLY A 224 2.90 -2.23 -11.59
C GLY A 224 3.10 -0.90 -12.29
N ARG A 225 2.03 -0.11 -12.48
CA ARG A 225 2.05 1.26 -13.01
C ARG A 225 2.90 2.17 -12.14
N TYR A 226 2.74 2.10 -10.82
CA TYR A 226 3.52 2.89 -9.88
C TYR A 226 5.02 2.63 -10.01
N LEU A 227 5.42 1.35 -9.96
CA LEU A 227 6.81 0.92 -9.91
C LEU A 227 7.53 1.14 -11.25
N THR A 228 6.89 0.77 -12.36
CA THR A 228 7.54 0.77 -13.68
C THR A 228 7.21 2.00 -14.52
N LYS A 229 6.27 2.85 -14.08
CA LYS A 229 5.68 3.91 -14.90
C LYS A 229 5.11 3.39 -16.23
N ASN A 230 4.77 2.10 -16.28
CA ASN A 230 4.17 1.45 -17.44
C ASN A 230 2.65 1.42 -17.29
N ASN A 231 1.93 2.03 -18.24
CA ASN A 231 0.48 2.19 -18.21
C ASN A 231 -0.28 1.33 -19.23
N THR A 232 0.37 0.37 -19.90
CA THR A 232 -0.26 -0.38 -21.00
C THR A 232 -1.24 -1.46 -20.57
N TRP A 233 -1.10 -2.00 -19.35
CA TRP A 233 -1.98 -3.06 -18.84
C TRP A 233 -3.25 -2.49 -18.22
N THR A 234 -4.40 -3.02 -18.63
CA THR A 234 -5.68 -2.88 -17.91
C THR A 234 -5.90 -4.13 -17.05
N ALA A 235 -6.78 -4.06 -16.05
CA ALA A 235 -7.12 -5.24 -15.25
C ALA A 235 -7.59 -6.42 -16.12
N VAL A 236 -8.45 -6.12 -17.11
CA VAL A 236 -8.99 -7.09 -18.09
C VAL A 236 -7.89 -7.70 -18.95
N SER A 237 -7.02 -6.88 -19.57
CA SER A 237 -5.98 -7.40 -20.46
C SER A 237 -4.94 -8.23 -19.70
N LEU A 238 -4.60 -7.81 -18.47
CA LEU A 238 -3.69 -8.57 -17.61
C LEU A 238 -4.31 -9.89 -17.13
N SER A 239 -5.59 -9.90 -16.76
CA SER A 239 -6.31 -11.11 -16.35
C SER A 239 -6.37 -12.13 -17.48
N ASN A 240 -6.67 -11.67 -18.70
CA ASN A 240 -6.69 -12.53 -19.88
C ASN A 240 -5.30 -13.07 -20.24
N ASP A 241 -4.23 -12.27 -20.14
CA ASP A 241 -2.87 -12.75 -20.41
C ASP A 241 -2.40 -13.80 -19.41
N VAL A 242 -2.67 -13.57 -18.12
CA VAL A 242 -2.15 -14.42 -17.04
C VAL A 242 -3.00 -15.68 -16.86
N LYS A 243 -4.32 -15.56 -16.94
CA LYS A 243 -5.27 -16.60 -16.56
C LYS A 243 -6.14 -17.09 -17.72
N GLY A 244 -6.31 -16.28 -18.77
CA GLY A 244 -7.22 -16.58 -19.88
C GLY A 244 -8.71 -16.40 -19.55
N SER A 245 -9.04 -15.84 -18.39
CA SER A 245 -10.42 -15.57 -17.98
C SER A 245 -10.53 -14.36 -17.05
N LEU A 246 -11.75 -13.83 -16.93
CA LEU A 246 -12.11 -12.77 -15.97
C LEU A 246 -12.66 -13.42 -14.70
N SER A 247 -11.75 -13.99 -13.90
CA SER A 247 -12.10 -14.74 -12.68
C SER A 247 -11.16 -14.43 -11.52
N GLY A 248 -11.56 -14.83 -10.31
CA GLY A 248 -10.77 -14.69 -9.09
C GLY A 248 -9.36 -15.29 -9.22
N GLY A 249 -8.38 -14.57 -8.68
CA GLY A 249 -6.97 -14.89 -8.80
C GLY A 249 -6.38 -15.53 -7.53
N THR A 250 -5.34 -16.32 -7.72
CA THR A 250 -4.49 -16.90 -6.68
C THR A 250 -3.23 -16.06 -6.45
N VAL A 251 -2.44 -16.36 -5.42
CA VAL A 251 -1.10 -15.76 -5.24
C VAL A 251 -0.22 -16.02 -6.47
N ALA A 252 -0.30 -17.22 -7.05
CA ALA A 252 0.49 -17.57 -8.23
C ALA A 252 0.12 -16.70 -9.43
N ASP A 253 -1.18 -16.44 -9.62
CA ASP A 253 -1.67 -15.53 -10.67
C ASP A 253 -1.13 -14.11 -10.45
N THR A 254 -1.24 -13.57 -9.23
CA THR A 254 -0.68 -12.24 -8.89
C THR A 254 0.83 -12.16 -9.15
N ARG A 255 1.60 -13.16 -8.72
CA ARG A 255 3.05 -13.19 -8.95
C ARG A 255 3.40 -13.29 -10.43
N SER A 256 2.64 -14.08 -11.19
CA SER A 256 2.76 -14.19 -12.64
C SER A 256 2.46 -12.84 -13.32
N ALA A 257 1.40 -12.15 -12.90
CA ALA A 257 1.08 -10.80 -13.37
C ALA A 257 2.23 -9.82 -13.22
N TYR A 258 2.93 -9.79 -12.07
CA TYR A 258 4.06 -8.89 -11.89
C TYR A 258 5.20 -9.11 -12.88
N THR A 259 5.35 -10.32 -13.42
CA THR A 259 6.34 -10.60 -14.48
C THR A 259 6.01 -9.97 -15.83
N ARG A 260 4.85 -9.33 -16.00
CA ARG A 260 4.44 -8.62 -17.23
C ARG A 260 4.83 -7.14 -17.22
N PHE A 261 5.23 -6.64 -16.05
CA PHE A 261 5.70 -5.27 -15.90
C PHE A 261 7.22 -5.23 -16.01
N THR A 262 7.70 -4.43 -16.96
CA THR A 262 9.12 -4.26 -17.26
C THR A 262 9.50 -2.81 -17.00
N TYR A 263 10.67 -2.58 -16.41
CA TYR A 263 11.16 -1.22 -16.19
C TYR A 263 11.57 -0.54 -17.50
N PRO A 264 11.40 0.80 -17.62
CA PRO A 264 11.78 1.54 -18.82
C PRO A 264 13.26 1.33 -19.17
N ASN A 265 13.55 1.13 -20.45
CA ASN A 265 14.91 0.91 -20.98
C ASN A 265 15.64 -0.27 -20.32
N SER A 266 14.89 -1.29 -19.88
CA SER A 266 15.43 -2.49 -19.24
C SER A 266 14.66 -3.73 -19.67
N SER A 267 15.28 -4.90 -19.60
CA SER A 267 14.59 -6.20 -19.67
C SER A 267 14.18 -6.73 -18.29
N THR A 268 14.56 -6.03 -17.21
CA THR A 268 14.24 -6.41 -15.84
C THR A 268 12.75 -6.24 -15.58
N ARG A 269 12.14 -7.31 -15.09
CA ARG A 269 10.73 -7.38 -14.70
C ARG A 269 10.58 -7.24 -13.18
N ILE A 270 9.39 -6.87 -12.71
CA ILE A 270 9.11 -6.82 -11.27
C ILE A 270 9.23 -8.22 -10.67
N ALA A 271 10.18 -8.40 -9.77
CA ALA A 271 10.35 -9.63 -9.01
C ALA A 271 9.57 -9.59 -7.69
N THR A 272 8.99 -10.72 -7.31
CA THR A 272 8.13 -10.85 -6.13
C THR A 272 8.31 -12.16 -5.37
N THR A 273 8.09 -12.09 -4.05
CA THR A 273 7.93 -13.22 -3.14
C THR A 273 6.53 -13.21 -2.52
N HIS A 274 6.20 -14.31 -1.84
CA HIS A 274 4.97 -14.47 -1.09
C HIS A 274 5.30 -14.66 0.39
N ILE A 275 4.56 -13.98 1.26
CA ILE A 275 4.52 -14.26 2.70
C ILE A 275 3.16 -14.84 3.05
N SER A 276 3.04 -15.67 4.08
CA SER A 276 1.80 -16.44 4.35
C SER A 276 0.66 -15.64 4.98
N GLY A 277 0.94 -14.47 5.57
CA GLY A 277 -0.08 -13.62 6.22
C GLY A 277 0.23 -12.13 6.11
N ALA A 278 -0.39 -11.32 6.97
CA ALA A 278 -0.10 -9.90 7.06
C ALA A 278 1.35 -9.65 7.53
N PRO A 279 2.08 -8.72 6.91
CA PRO A 279 3.35 -8.24 7.42
C PRO A 279 3.15 -7.50 8.75
N SER A 280 4.17 -7.48 9.61
CA SER A 280 4.16 -6.62 10.80
C SER A 280 4.24 -5.14 10.42
N GLU A 281 3.85 -4.25 11.34
CA GLU A 281 3.98 -2.78 11.19
C GLU A 281 5.40 -2.36 10.80
N LEU A 282 6.42 -2.97 11.42
CA LEU A 282 7.81 -2.74 11.08
C LEU A 282 8.11 -3.10 9.61
N VAL A 283 7.53 -4.19 9.11
CA VAL A 283 7.69 -4.59 7.70
C VAL A 283 6.92 -3.64 6.81
N ILE A 284 5.68 -3.27 7.15
CA ILE A 284 4.89 -2.28 6.40
C ILE A 284 5.65 -0.96 6.27
N GLY A 285 6.12 -0.41 7.39
CA GLY A 285 6.91 0.82 7.42
C GLY A 285 8.19 0.73 6.59
N ARG A 286 8.96 -0.37 6.69
CA ARG A 286 10.18 -0.58 5.88
C ARG A 286 9.91 -0.54 4.38
N TRP A 287 8.81 -1.16 3.95
CA TRP A 287 8.43 -1.30 2.56
C TRP A 287 7.95 0.01 1.95
N ILE A 288 7.01 0.67 2.62
CA ILE A 288 6.53 1.99 2.21
C ILE A 288 7.70 2.99 2.25
N ASN A 289 8.57 2.96 3.26
CA ASN A 289 9.77 3.81 3.28
C ASN A 289 10.74 3.52 2.15
N ALA A 290 10.87 2.26 1.73
CA ALA A 290 11.64 1.87 0.56
C ALA A 290 11.03 2.34 -0.78
N GLY A 291 9.78 2.81 -0.79
CA GLY A 291 9.06 3.18 -2.01
C GLY A 291 8.34 2.03 -2.67
N LEU A 292 7.98 1.02 -1.89
CA LEU A 292 7.39 -0.22 -2.39
C LEU A 292 6.00 -0.35 -1.76
N PRO A 293 4.93 -0.34 -2.57
CA PRO A 293 3.60 -0.66 -2.05
C PRO A 293 3.56 -2.14 -1.64
N ILE A 294 2.46 -2.55 -1.01
CA ILE A 294 2.23 -3.93 -0.63
C ILE A 294 0.94 -4.39 -1.30
N HIS A 295 1.01 -5.50 -2.02
CA HIS A 295 -0.17 -6.14 -2.55
C HIS A 295 -0.77 -7.04 -1.48
N ALA A 296 -1.77 -6.51 -0.79
CA ALA A 296 -2.48 -7.19 0.27
C ALA A 296 -3.54 -8.11 -0.34
N ARG A 297 -3.68 -9.30 0.25
CA ARG A 297 -4.75 -10.24 -0.07
C ARG A 297 -5.57 -10.45 1.18
N THR A 298 -6.88 -10.51 1.01
CA THR A 298 -7.81 -10.55 2.13
C THR A 298 -8.77 -11.73 1.99
N THR A 299 -9.33 -12.16 3.12
CA THR A 299 -10.42 -13.14 3.19
C THR A 299 -11.63 -12.48 3.79
N SER A 300 -12.81 -12.68 3.20
CA SER A 300 -14.04 -12.29 3.87
C SER A 300 -14.47 -13.30 4.93
N ASN A 301 -15.30 -12.87 5.88
CA ASN A 301 -16.10 -13.74 6.76
C ASN A 301 -16.81 -14.89 6.03
N ASN A 302 -17.27 -14.69 4.79
CA ASN A 302 -17.92 -15.71 3.96
C ASN A 302 -16.93 -16.55 3.11
N GLY A 303 -15.62 -16.40 3.31
CA GLY A 303 -14.57 -17.19 2.65
C GLY A 303 -14.11 -16.67 1.27
N SER A 304 -14.80 -15.65 0.73
CA SER A 304 -14.41 -14.95 -0.51
C SER A 304 -13.08 -14.21 -0.33
N GLY A 305 -12.41 -13.87 -1.43
CA GLY A 305 -11.12 -13.19 -1.39
C GLY A 305 -11.12 -11.88 -2.15
N HIS A 306 -10.35 -10.90 -1.66
CA HIS A 306 -10.11 -9.65 -2.38
C HIS A 306 -8.62 -9.30 -2.38
N ALA A 307 -8.26 -8.33 -3.22
CA ALA A 307 -6.90 -7.81 -3.31
C ALA A 307 -6.93 -6.30 -3.36
N VAL A 308 -6.02 -5.67 -2.62
CA VAL A 308 -5.86 -4.22 -2.52
C VAL A 308 -4.38 -3.86 -2.50
N ILE A 309 -4.08 -2.58 -2.74
CA ILE A 309 -2.74 -2.07 -2.55
C ILE A 309 -2.67 -1.24 -1.26
N VAL A 310 -1.80 -1.62 -0.33
CA VAL A 310 -1.39 -0.76 0.77
C VAL A 310 -0.23 0.11 0.27
N ASP A 311 -0.40 1.42 0.29
CA ASP A 311 0.58 2.37 -0.26
C ASP A 311 0.98 3.48 0.71
N GLY A 312 0.54 3.41 1.95
CA GLY A 312 0.93 4.37 2.96
C GLY A 312 0.68 3.89 4.37
N TYR A 313 1.23 4.62 5.33
CA TYR A 313 0.98 4.41 6.75
C TYR A 313 1.13 5.70 7.56
N ARG A 314 0.57 5.70 8.76
CA ARG A 314 0.89 6.62 9.86
C ARG A 314 1.08 5.83 11.15
N THR A 315 2.10 6.12 11.92
CA THR A 315 2.30 5.59 13.27
C THR A 315 2.12 6.69 14.30
N TYR A 316 1.75 6.29 15.50
CA TYR A 316 1.25 7.17 16.53
C TYR A 316 1.98 6.95 17.86
N SER A 317 1.97 7.95 18.75
CA SER A 317 2.62 7.87 20.07
C SER A 317 2.05 6.79 20.98
N SER A 318 0.78 6.40 20.76
CA SER A 318 0.11 5.27 21.41
C SER A 318 0.66 3.90 20.98
N GLY A 319 1.47 3.85 19.91
CA GLY A 319 1.92 2.61 19.28
C GLY A 319 1.00 2.12 18.16
N ALA A 320 -0.12 2.80 17.90
CA ALA A 320 -1.03 2.44 16.82
C ALA A 320 -0.47 2.74 15.42
N MET A 321 -0.99 2.06 14.38
CA MET A 321 -0.66 2.31 12.98
C MET A 321 -1.90 2.34 12.07
N ALA A 322 -2.05 3.43 11.31
CA ALA A 322 -2.96 3.55 10.16
C ALA A 322 -2.29 3.05 8.88
N VAL A 323 -3.04 2.45 7.95
CA VAL A 323 -2.57 2.18 6.59
C VAL A 323 -3.42 2.89 5.54
N ARG A 324 -2.81 3.26 4.43
CA ARG A 324 -3.52 3.85 3.28
C ARG A 324 -3.74 2.76 2.22
N ILE A 325 -4.98 2.63 1.73
CA ILE A 325 -5.38 1.56 0.83
C ILE A 325 -5.94 2.11 -0.48
N VAL A 326 -5.34 1.68 -1.58
CA VAL A 326 -5.89 1.87 -2.91
C VAL A 326 -6.69 0.62 -3.27
N ASN A 327 -8.02 0.71 -3.13
CA ASN A 327 -8.94 -0.40 -3.37
C ASN A 327 -9.46 -0.35 -4.81
N PRO A 328 -9.21 -1.34 -5.68
CA PRO A 328 -9.65 -1.32 -7.09
C PRO A 328 -11.17 -1.42 -7.31
N GLY A 329 -11.96 -1.72 -6.27
CA GLY A 329 -13.42 -1.82 -6.35
C GLY A 329 -14.15 -0.49 -6.24
N ILE A 330 -13.50 0.58 -5.76
CA ILE A 330 -14.16 1.85 -5.43
C ILE A 330 -13.35 3.02 -5.99
N GLN A 331 -14.01 3.98 -6.65
CA GLN A 331 -13.34 5.06 -7.38
C GLN A 331 -12.55 6.05 -6.49
N SER A 332 -12.81 6.06 -5.19
CA SER A 332 -12.06 6.86 -4.21
C SER A 332 -11.10 5.97 -3.41
N PRO A 333 -9.79 6.27 -3.35
CA PRO A 333 -8.86 5.57 -2.46
C PRO A 333 -9.29 5.79 -1.00
N GLY A 334 -9.42 4.71 -0.23
CA GLY A 334 -9.84 4.77 1.16
C GLY A 334 -8.63 4.74 2.10
N VAL A 335 -8.65 5.56 3.15
CA VAL A 335 -7.71 5.42 4.27
C VAL A 335 -8.32 4.42 5.25
N ILE A 336 -7.66 3.26 5.43
CA ILE A 336 -8.17 2.22 6.31
C ILE A 336 -7.16 1.95 7.42
N PHE A 337 -7.53 2.27 8.65
CA PHE A 337 -6.77 1.87 9.81
C PHE A 337 -6.97 0.39 10.11
N ALA A 338 -6.00 -0.25 10.74
CA ALA A 338 -6.28 -1.43 11.53
C ALA A 338 -5.19 -1.54 12.59
N THR A 339 -5.61 -1.73 13.84
CA THR A 339 -4.69 -1.92 14.96
C THR A 339 -4.59 -3.36 15.40
N LYS A 340 -3.46 -3.63 16.04
CA LYS A 340 -3.11 -4.93 16.54
C LYS A 340 -3.44 -5.02 18.03
N SER A 341 -4.64 -5.48 18.36
CA SER A 341 -4.85 -6.17 19.65
C SER A 341 -4.47 -7.66 19.56
N SER A 342 -4.45 -8.26 18.35
CA SER A 342 -4.24 -9.72 18.18
C SER A 342 -3.30 -10.23 17.09
N GLY A 343 -2.88 -9.42 16.12
CA GLY A 343 -1.91 -9.84 15.10
C GLY A 343 -2.36 -9.83 13.65
N TYR A 344 -3.55 -9.33 13.35
CA TYR A 344 -4.08 -9.26 11.98
C TYR A 344 -4.70 -7.88 11.70
N TYR A 345 -4.59 -7.40 10.46
CA TYR A 345 -5.39 -6.26 9.99
C TYR A 345 -6.75 -6.81 9.53
N GLN A 346 -7.84 -6.13 9.88
CA GLN A 346 -9.15 -6.35 9.25
C GLN A 346 -9.55 -5.02 8.59
N PHE A 347 -10.11 -5.14 7.40
CA PHE A 347 -10.60 -4.07 6.57
C PHE A 347 -12.10 -4.24 6.43
N PHE A 348 -12.84 -3.16 6.65
CA PHE A 348 -14.23 -3.09 6.28
C PHE A 348 -14.35 -2.34 4.95
N TYR A 349 -14.78 -3.03 3.89
CA TYR A 349 -15.43 -2.37 2.76
C TYR A 349 -16.54 -3.29 2.29
N ASN A 350 -17.73 -2.73 2.21
CA ASN A 350 -18.92 -3.48 1.97
C ASN A 350 -19.05 -3.85 0.49
N THR A 351 -19.06 -5.16 0.20
CA THR A 351 -19.70 -5.70 -1.01
C THR A 351 -21.17 -5.92 -0.71
N ASN A 352 -22.07 -6.00 -1.70
CA ASN A 352 -23.54 -6.15 -1.52
C ASN A 352 -24.04 -7.30 -0.58
N GLU A 353 -23.15 -8.08 0.03
CA GLU A 353 -23.36 -9.21 0.93
C GLU A 353 -22.86 -8.97 2.38
N GLY A 354 -22.46 -7.75 2.78
CA GLY A 354 -22.03 -7.47 4.16
C GLY A 354 -20.69 -8.11 4.57
N ASN A 355 -19.78 -8.30 3.62
CA ASN A 355 -18.50 -9.00 3.86
C ASN A 355 -17.49 -8.12 4.63
N THR A 356 -16.94 -8.63 5.75
CA THR A 356 -15.78 -8.06 6.44
C THR A 356 -14.50 -8.75 5.96
N PHE A 357 -13.44 -8.01 5.64
CA PHE A 357 -12.23 -8.56 5.01
C PHE A 357 -11.02 -8.55 5.93
N LYS A 358 -10.54 -9.72 6.36
CA LYS A 358 -9.29 -9.86 7.12
C LYS A 358 -8.09 -9.87 6.17
N TRP A 359 -7.05 -9.07 6.45
CA TRP A 359 -5.71 -9.26 5.90
C TRP A 359 -5.03 -10.45 6.59
N ASP A 360 -5.48 -11.64 6.26
CA ASP A 360 -4.93 -12.90 6.75
C ASP A 360 -4.25 -13.71 5.65
N ARG A 361 -4.58 -13.42 4.38
CA ARG A 361 -4.03 -14.12 3.23
C ARG A 361 -2.69 -13.53 2.84
N GLY A 362 -1.81 -14.44 2.48
CA GLY A 362 -0.45 -14.12 2.14
C GLY A 362 -0.28 -13.02 1.10
N SER A 363 0.54 -12.02 1.46
CA SER A 363 0.78 -10.83 0.66
C SER A 363 1.85 -11.09 -0.41
N VAL A 364 1.78 -10.34 -1.51
CA VAL A 364 2.85 -10.30 -2.49
C VAL A 364 3.77 -9.13 -2.19
N LEU A 365 5.04 -9.48 -2.06
CA LEU A 365 6.14 -8.62 -1.64
C LEU A 365 7.13 -8.48 -2.82
N PHE A 366 7.43 -7.27 -3.27
CA PHE A 366 8.51 -6.89 -4.20
C PHE A 366 9.94 -7.15 -3.67
N THR A 367 10.73 -7.90 -4.44
CA THR A 367 12.07 -8.36 -4.03
C THR A 367 13.06 -8.28 -5.19
N GLY A 368 14.34 -8.55 -4.95
CA GLY A 368 15.36 -8.51 -5.99
C GLY A 368 15.56 -7.10 -6.55
N TRP A 369 15.91 -7.01 -7.84
CA TRP A 369 16.12 -5.74 -8.52
C TRP A 369 14.82 -4.95 -8.67
N GLN A 370 14.79 -3.76 -8.09
CA GLN A 370 13.67 -2.84 -8.18
C GLN A 370 14.19 -1.44 -8.50
N LYS A 371 13.38 -0.68 -9.22
CA LYS A 371 13.60 0.75 -9.48
C LYS A 371 12.47 1.55 -8.83
N PRO A 372 12.41 1.61 -7.48
CA PRO A 372 11.29 2.23 -6.79
C PRO A 372 11.10 3.68 -7.27
N PHE A 373 9.85 4.15 -7.23
CA PHE A 373 9.42 5.48 -7.70
C PHE A 373 9.57 5.74 -9.21
N GLY A 374 9.86 4.74 -10.04
CA GLY A 374 10.20 4.97 -11.45
C GLY A 374 11.49 5.79 -11.63
N GLY A 375 12.36 5.83 -10.61
CA GLY A 375 13.55 6.68 -10.57
C GLY A 375 14.69 6.26 -11.51
N SER A 376 15.79 7.01 -11.49
CA SER A 376 16.98 6.76 -12.33
C SER A 376 17.86 5.61 -11.81
N SER A 377 17.76 5.27 -10.52
CA SER A 377 18.71 4.38 -9.83
C SER A 377 18.08 3.05 -9.38
N TRP A 378 18.84 1.97 -9.48
CA TRP A 378 18.43 0.63 -9.05
C TRP A 378 18.62 0.43 -7.54
N SER A 379 17.78 -0.39 -6.93
CA SER A 379 17.98 -0.95 -5.59
C SER A 379 17.84 -2.47 -5.67
N TYR A 380 18.49 -3.18 -4.75
CA TYR A 380 18.27 -4.61 -4.56
C TYR A 380 17.59 -4.85 -3.22
N LEU A 381 16.50 -5.62 -3.24
CA LEU A 381 15.65 -5.89 -2.10
C LEU A 381 15.81 -7.35 -1.70
N SER A 382 16.06 -7.60 -0.41
CA SER A 382 16.07 -8.96 0.12
C SER A 382 14.67 -9.59 0.08
N ASN A 383 14.57 -10.88 0.41
CA ASN A 383 13.26 -11.55 0.55
C ASN A 383 12.38 -10.97 1.66
N ALA A 384 12.95 -10.21 2.60
CA ALA A 384 12.23 -9.47 3.62
C ALA A 384 11.89 -8.02 3.19
N GLY A 385 12.24 -7.63 1.96
CA GLY A 385 12.06 -6.29 1.40
C GLY A 385 12.96 -5.21 1.99
N ALA A 386 14.06 -5.61 2.64
CA ALA A 386 15.08 -4.64 3.07
C ALA A 386 15.97 -4.27 1.87
N LYS A 387 16.21 -2.97 1.67
CA LYS A 387 17.20 -2.49 0.69
C LYS A 387 18.60 -2.92 1.12
N SER A 388 19.37 -3.43 0.16
CA SER A 388 20.80 -3.69 0.35
C SER A 388 21.58 -2.38 0.40
N VAL A 389 22.58 -2.33 1.28
CA VAL A 389 23.53 -1.23 1.43
C VAL A 389 24.95 -1.80 1.41
N GLY A 390 25.90 -1.06 0.87
CA GLY A 390 27.28 -1.52 0.72
C GLY A 390 27.43 -2.60 -0.37
N TRP A 391 28.43 -3.47 -0.20
CA TRP A 391 28.73 -4.55 -1.14
C TRP A 391 27.69 -5.66 -1.09
N LEU A 392 27.23 -6.09 -2.26
CA LEU A 392 26.34 -7.23 -2.42
C LEU A 392 26.71 -8.04 -3.66
N GLU A 393 26.83 -9.35 -3.49
CA GLU A 393 26.95 -10.30 -4.59
C GLU A 393 25.56 -10.73 -5.08
N VAL A 394 25.30 -10.59 -6.38
CA VAL A 394 24.07 -11.06 -7.03
C VAL A 394 24.45 -11.88 -8.25
N GLY A 395 24.16 -13.18 -8.21
CA GLY A 395 24.66 -14.13 -9.21
C GLY A 395 26.17 -14.27 -9.08
N SER A 396 26.91 -13.94 -10.14
CA SER A 396 28.39 -13.96 -10.16
C SER A 396 29.02 -12.56 -10.16
N ASN A 397 28.23 -11.51 -9.89
CA ASN A 397 28.66 -10.13 -9.98
C ASN A 397 28.53 -9.43 -8.63
N TRP A 398 29.50 -8.58 -8.32
CA TRP A 398 29.47 -7.70 -7.15
C TRP A 398 28.89 -6.33 -7.53
N PHE A 399 28.06 -5.78 -6.66
CA PHE A 399 27.46 -4.46 -6.79
C PHE A 399 27.73 -3.68 -5.50
N TYR A 400 27.67 -2.36 -5.59
CA TYR A 400 27.76 -1.50 -4.42
C TYR A 400 26.57 -0.55 -4.35
N PHE A 401 25.95 -0.49 -3.18
CA PHE A 401 24.81 0.38 -2.89
C PHE A 401 25.21 1.44 -1.88
N ASN A 402 24.79 2.69 -2.10
CA ASN A 402 25.02 3.76 -1.13
C ASN A 402 24.20 3.55 0.16
N SER A 403 24.38 4.43 1.14
CA SER A 403 23.66 4.37 2.43
C SER A 403 22.13 4.43 2.30
N SER A 404 21.62 5.02 1.21
CA SER A 404 20.19 5.07 0.89
C SER A 404 19.70 3.82 0.13
N GLY A 405 20.58 2.86 -0.15
CA GLY A 405 20.29 1.61 -0.85
C GLY A 405 20.16 1.74 -2.36
N TYR A 406 20.74 2.79 -2.96
CA TYR A 406 20.79 2.96 -4.41
C TYR A 406 22.13 2.45 -4.97
N MET A 407 22.06 1.63 -6.01
CA MET A 407 23.19 1.05 -6.73
C MET A 407 24.03 2.16 -7.37
N LEU A 408 25.34 2.09 -7.18
CA LEU A 408 26.29 3.01 -7.79
C LEU A 408 26.84 2.46 -9.11
N THR A 409 27.36 3.37 -9.93
CA THR A 409 28.07 3.08 -11.19
C THR A 409 29.32 3.98 -11.28
N GLY A 410 30.21 3.69 -12.23
CA GLY A 410 31.45 4.43 -12.46
C GLY A 410 32.54 4.17 -11.42
N TRP A 411 33.53 5.07 -11.37
CA TRP A 411 34.63 5.02 -10.40
C TRP A 411 34.14 5.34 -8.99
N GLN A 412 34.48 4.49 -8.03
CA GLN A 412 34.10 4.63 -6.62
C GLN A 412 35.32 4.47 -5.71
N SER A 413 35.52 5.42 -4.79
CA SER A 413 36.51 5.31 -3.73
C SER A 413 35.81 4.86 -2.45
N ILE A 414 36.06 3.62 -2.03
CA ILE A 414 35.41 2.97 -0.89
C ILE A 414 36.52 2.50 0.04
N GLU A 415 36.54 3.02 1.28
CA GLU A 415 37.54 2.69 2.30
C GLU A 415 39.00 2.84 1.83
N GLY A 416 39.28 3.87 1.02
CA GLY A 416 40.63 4.16 0.49
C GLY A 416 41.08 3.26 -0.67
N LYS A 417 40.21 2.39 -1.16
CA LYS A 417 40.43 1.58 -2.37
C LYS A 417 39.53 2.08 -3.51
N TRP A 418 40.04 1.99 -4.72
CA TRP A 418 39.31 2.37 -5.93
C TRP A 418 38.66 1.13 -6.55
N TYR A 419 37.42 1.28 -6.98
CA TYR A 419 36.64 0.27 -7.67
C TYR A 419 36.02 0.92 -8.90
N TYR A 420 35.75 0.12 -9.94
CA TYR A 420 34.96 0.57 -11.08
C TYR A 420 33.72 -0.29 -11.20
N LEU A 421 32.55 0.32 -11.08
CA LEU A 421 31.26 -0.31 -11.29
C LEU A 421 30.84 0.03 -12.73
N ASN A 422 30.61 -0.96 -13.58
CA ASN A 422 30.27 -0.69 -14.98
C ASN A 422 28.88 -0.05 -15.14
N SER A 423 28.43 0.19 -16.37
CA SER A 423 27.11 0.81 -16.63
C SER A 423 25.91 -0.02 -16.12
N THR A 424 26.08 -1.32 -15.89
CA THR A 424 25.08 -2.20 -15.26
C THR A 424 25.21 -2.24 -13.74
N GLY A 425 26.22 -1.59 -13.17
CA GLY A 425 26.56 -1.57 -11.74
C GLY A 425 27.49 -2.69 -11.28
N ALA A 426 27.80 -3.67 -12.15
CA ALA A 426 28.68 -4.78 -11.81
C ALA A 426 30.14 -4.30 -11.66
N ALA A 427 30.79 -4.71 -10.58
CA ALA A 427 32.16 -4.35 -10.26
C ALA A 427 33.15 -5.05 -11.21
N ALA A 428 34.12 -4.28 -11.68
CA ALA A 428 35.20 -4.73 -12.53
C ALA A 428 36.13 -5.69 -11.79
N THR A 429 36.50 -6.76 -12.48
CA THR A 429 37.60 -7.66 -12.11
C THR A 429 38.54 -7.83 -13.29
N GLY A 430 39.81 -8.18 -13.02
CA GLY A 430 40.81 -8.41 -14.07
C GLY A 430 41.12 -7.15 -14.89
N TRP A 431 41.58 -7.35 -16.12
CA TRP A 431 41.91 -6.24 -17.04
C TRP A 431 40.66 -5.60 -17.63
N GLN A 432 40.55 -4.28 -17.54
CA GLN A 432 39.46 -3.50 -18.10
C GLN A 432 39.99 -2.28 -18.85
N LYS A 433 39.38 -1.96 -19.99
CA LYS A 433 39.67 -0.72 -20.73
C LYS A 433 38.58 0.30 -20.45
N ILE A 434 38.92 1.38 -19.75
CA ILE A 434 37.98 2.41 -19.27
C ILE A 434 38.51 3.77 -19.74
N ASP A 435 37.67 4.55 -20.42
CA ASP A 435 37.99 5.89 -20.94
C ASP A 435 39.31 5.95 -21.73
N GLY A 436 39.61 4.89 -22.49
CA GLY A 436 40.81 4.78 -23.32
C GLY A 436 42.05 4.20 -22.62
N TYR A 437 42.03 4.02 -21.30
CA TYR A 437 43.14 3.48 -20.52
C TYR A 437 42.87 2.05 -20.04
N TRP A 438 43.93 1.24 -19.93
CA TRP A 438 43.84 -0.09 -19.35
C TRP A 438 44.07 -0.04 -17.84
N TYR A 439 43.24 -0.73 -17.08
CA TYR A 439 43.33 -0.88 -15.63
C TYR A 439 43.30 -2.37 -15.30
N ALA A 440 43.86 -2.76 -14.17
CA ALA A 440 43.66 -4.10 -13.62
C ALA A 440 43.01 -4.02 -12.25
N PHE A 441 42.06 -4.92 -12.00
CA PHE A 441 41.37 -5.08 -10.74
C PHE A 441 41.68 -6.46 -10.16
N ASP A 442 41.78 -6.57 -8.85
CA ASP A 442 41.98 -7.85 -8.17
C ASP A 442 40.66 -8.65 -8.03
N SER A 443 40.74 -9.83 -7.42
CA SER A 443 39.57 -10.69 -7.19
C SER A 443 38.56 -10.12 -6.20
N ASN A 444 38.95 -9.12 -5.41
CA ASN A 444 38.07 -8.36 -4.53
C ASN A 444 37.57 -7.09 -5.22
N CYS A 445 37.71 -7.01 -6.55
CA CYS A 445 37.33 -5.88 -7.40
C CYS A 445 38.14 -4.58 -7.16
N ALA A 446 39.17 -4.59 -6.33
CA ALA A 446 39.94 -3.39 -6.03
C ALA A 446 40.96 -3.11 -7.14
N MET A 447 41.04 -1.85 -7.58
CA MET A 447 41.98 -1.39 -8.59
C MET A 447 43.41 -1.57 -8.11
N ARG A 448 44.19 -2.33 -8.87
CA ARG A 448 45.62 -2.55 -8.65
C ARG A 448 46.41 -1.30 -9.02
N ARG A 449 47.56 -1.13 -8.36
CA ARG A 449 48.52 -0.04 -8.55
C ARG A 449 49.95 -0.60 -8.44
N GLY A 450 50.89 0.05 -9.09
CA GLY A 450 52.30 -0.36 -9.12
C GLY A 450 52.56 -1.58 -10.00
N TRP A 451 53.63 -2.32 -9.68
CA TRP A 451 54.01 -3.53 -10.40
C TRP A 451 52.94 -4.63 -10.27
N PHE A 452 52.52 -5.18 -11.40
CA PHE A 452 51.55 -6.26 -11.47
C PHE A 452 52.06 -7.35 -12.41
N LYS A 453 52.13 -8.59 -11.92
CA LYS A 453 52.49 -9.76 -12.72
C LYS A 453 51.23 -10.52 -13.09
N ASP A 454 51.00 -10.69 -14.39
CA ASP A 454 49.92 -11.50 -14.94
C ASP A 454 50.51 -12.62 -15.80
N GLY A 455 50.32 -13.86 -15.36
CA GLY A 455 51.07 -15.02 -15.85
C GLY A 455 52.58 -14.83 -15.72
N THR A 456 53.29 -14.85 -16.84
CA THR A 456 54.75 -14.63 -16.90
C THR A 456 55.13 -13.17 -17.17
N THR A 457 54.15 -12.30 -17.45
CA THR A 457 54.39 -10.96 -17.95
C THR A 457 54.23 -9.92 -16.85
N TRP A 458 55.16 -8.96 -16.80
CA TRP A 458 55.10 -7.85 -15.86
C TRP A 458 54.52 -6.59 -16.52
N TYR A 459 53.67 -5.90 -15.78
CA TYR A 459 53.03 -4.65 -16.14
C TYR A 459 53.25 -3.63 -15.02
N TYR A 460 53.11 -2.35 -15.33
CA TYR A 460 53.11 -1.30 -14.33
C TYR A 460 51.84 -0.45 -14.43
N LEU A 461 51.07 -0.42 -13.35
CA LEU A 461 49.87 0.38 -13.19
C LEU A 461 50.23 1.66 -12.44
N ARG A 462 49.85 2.80 -12.99
CA ARG A 462 50.26 4.12 -12.49
C ARG A 462 49.93 4.30 -11.01
N THR A 463 50.83 4.99 -10.31
CA THR A 463 50.65 5.41 -8.91
C THR A 463 50.73 6.93 -8.85
N LEU A 464 50.07 7.56 -7.86
CA LEU A 464 50.14 9.01 -7.62
C LEU A 464 51.57 9.55 -7.49
N ASN A 465 52.48 8.80 -6.86
CA ASN A 465 53.78 9.33 -6.42
C ASN A 465 54.97 8.97 -7.33
N ASN A 466 54.86 7.93 -8.16
CA ASN A 466 56.02 7.34 -8.84
C ASN A 466 55.88 7.25 -10.38
N THR A 467 55.03 8.07 -11.02
CA THR A 467 54.87 8.02 -12.48
C THR A 467 54.94 9.41 -13.14
N PRO A 468 56.00 9.74 -13.90
CA PRO A 468 56.13 11.03 -14.57
C PRO A 468 55.36 11.03 -15.90
N ALA A 469 54.50 12.03 -16.15
CA ALA A 469 53.78 12.30 -17.43
C ALA A 469 52.54 11.41 -17.74
N PRO A 470 51.64 11.79 -18.68
CA PRO A 470 50.19 11.92 -18.48
C PRO A 470 49.38 10.61 -18.36
N GLY A 471 48.18 10.74 -17.80
CA GLY A 471 47.21 9.65 -17.62
C GLY A 471 46.77 9.50 -16.16
N PRO A 472 45.55 8.96 -15.92
CA PRO A 472 44.99 8.81 -14.59
C PRO A 472 45.78 7.81 -13.73
N GLU A 473 45.59 7.87 -12.40
CA GLU A 473 46.10 6.83 -11.48
C GLU A 473 45.53 5.45 -11.85
N GLY A 474 46.32 4.39 -11.66
CA GLY A 474 45.93 3.01 -11.95
C GLY A 474 46.00 2.61 -13.43
N ALA A 475 46.06 3.57 -14.35
CA ALA A 475 46.20 3.24 -15.77
C ALA A 475 47.54 2.57 -16.08
N MET A 476 47.53 1.58 -16.97
CA MET A 476 48.69 0.81 -17.39
C MET A 476 49.64 1.65 -18.24
N LEU A 477 50.94 1.59 -17.94
CA LEU A 477 51.97 2.11 -18.83
C LEU A 477 52.16 1.21 -20.04
N ALA A 478 52.32 1.81 -21.21
CA ALA A 478 52.56 1.11 -22.46
C ALA A 478 53.40 1.95 -23.42
N ASN A 479 53.91 1.29 -24.46
CA ASN A 479 54.52 1.89 -25.64
C ASN A 479 55.57 2.97 -25.33
N GLY A 480 56.61 2.61 -24.59
CA GLY A 480 57.66 3.56 -24.27
C GLY A 480 58.60 3.11 -23.17
N THR A 481 59.55 3.99 -22.87
CA THR A 481 60.49 3.83 -21.74
C THR A 481 60.07 4.76 -20.62
N TRP A 482 59.86 4.21 -19.43
CA TRP A 482 59.36 4.94 -18.26
C TRP A 482 60.31 4.75 -17.07
N THR A 483 60.58 5.83 -16.34
CA THR A 483 61.43 5.78 -15.13
C THR A 483 60.57 5.58 -13.90
N ILE A 484 60.75 4.45 -13.21
CA ILE A 484 60.02 4.04 -12.02
C ILE A 484 61.03 3.81 -10.90
N GLY A 485 60.94 4.58 -9.81
CA GLY A 485 61.87 4.48 -8.68
C GLY A 485 63.35 4.68 -9.08
N GLY A 486 63.61 5.55 -10.06
CA GLY A 486 64.96 5.87 -10.55
C GLY A 486 65.55 4.90 -11.59
N LYS A 487 64.85 3.80 -11.93
CA LYS A 487 65.26 2.86 -12.99
C LYS A 487 64.36 2.97 -14.22
N ALA A 488 64.95 2.89 -15.41
CA ALA A 488 64.24 2.92 -16.68
C ALA A 488 63.74 1.53 -17.11
N TYR A 489 62.46 1.43 -17.45
CA TYR A 489 61.79 0.20 -17.90
C TYR A 489 61.13 0.44 -19.25
N ARG A 490 61.25 -0.53 -20.17
CA ARG A 490 60.70 -0.50 -21.52
C ARG A 490 59.43 -1.33 -21.56
N PHE A 491 58.35 -0.75 -22.06
CA PHE A 491 57.07 -1.41 -22.22
C PHE A 491 56.66 -1.40 -23.69
N ASN A 492 56.21 -2.56 -24.20
CA ASN A 492 55.69 -2.65 -25.57
C ASN A 492 54.26 -2.05 -25.67
N THR A 493 53.64 -2.12 -26.85
CA THR A 493 52.29 -1.60 -27.11
C THR A 493 51.18 -2.27 -26.30
N SER A 494 51.40 -3.51 -25.83
CA SER A 494 50.47 -4.21 -24.94
C SER A 494 50.73 -3.95 -23.45
N GLY A 495 51.70 -3.09 -23.11
CA GLY A 495 52.09 -2.79 -21.74
C GLY A 495 52.99 -3.84 -21.06
N ALA A 496 53.49 -4.82 -21.80
CA ALA A 496 54.42 -5.81 -21.26
C ALA A 496 55.80 -5.19 -21.05
N CYS A 497 56.34 -5.31 -19.84
CA CYS A 497 57.70 -4.91 -19.50
C CYS A 497 58.71 -5.85 -20.16
N LEU A 498 59.63 -5.28 -20.93
CA LEU A 498 60.64 -6.00 -21.72
C LEU A 498 61.97 -6.18 -20.95
N ASN A 499 62.08 -5.57 -19.77
CA ASN A 499 63.25 -5.66 -18.89
C ASN A 499 62.84 -5.58 -17.41
N PRO A 500 61.96 -6.50 -16.94
CA PRO A 500 61.46 -6.51 -15.57
C PRO A 500 62.57 -6.58 -14.51
#